data_AF-A0A5C4RNK3-F1
#
_entry.id   AF-A0A5C4RNK3-F1
#
_cell.length_a   1.000
_cell.length_b   1.000
_cell.length_c   1.000
_cell.angle_alpha   90.00
_cell.angle_beta   90.00
_cell.angle_gamma   90.00
#
_symmetry.space_group_name_H-M   'P 1'
#
loop_
_entity.id
_entity.type
_entity.pdbx_description
1 polymer ?
#
loop_
_entity_poly.entity_id
_entity_poly.type
_entity_poly.pdbx_seq_one_letter_code
_entity_poly.pdbx_strand_id
1 'polypeptide(L)'
;MRTFSAVAMLLLGGFTCNAAGAQKEEMVSVTANINEAIMPVARGRKYGQPLDVFLKERGIGEVTGGGTTTGPGGEPNWVDIGFDLVDPEVNAPAVAGKLKELGAPVGSYLHYRVGEQQHNVPIE
;
A
#
# COMPACT_ATOMS: atom_id res chain seq x y z
N MET A 1 64.81 40.84 -4.14
CA MET A 1 63.95 41.99 -4.51
C MET A 1 63.08 41.61 -5.70
N ARG A 2 61.80 41.30 -5.45
CA ARG A 2 60.61 41.66 -6.24
C ARG A 2 59.41 40.99 -5.55
N THR A 3 58.67 41.84 -4.85
CA THR A 3 57.38 41.65 -4.20
C THR A 3 56.29 41.26 -5.21
N PHE A 4 55.33 40.43 -4.82
CA PHE A 4 53.90 40.71 -5.00
C PHE A 4 53.08 39.94 -3.96
N SER A 5 52.12 40.65 -3.39
CA SER A 5 51.23 40.24 -2.31
C SER A 5 49.81 40.07 -2.87
N ALA A 6 49.13 39.04 -2.35
CA ALA A 6 47.69 38.90 -2.11
C ALA A 6 46.65 38.93 -3.26
N VAL A 7 45.65 38.02 -3.11
CA VAL A 7 44.18 38.24 -3.05
C VAL A 7 43.36 37.21 -3.87
N ALA A 8 42.20 36.84 -3.28
CA ALA A 8 40.99 36.17 -3.78
C ALA A 8 40.99 34.63 -3.82
N MET A 9 40.34 33.91 -2.89
CA MET A 9 38.89 33.82 -2.61
C MET A 9 38.09 33.16 -3.75
N LEU A 10 37.75 31.88 -3.58
CA LEU A 10 36.51 31.32 -4.10
C LEU A 10 36.13 30.04 -3.33
N LEU A 11 35.02 30.19 -2.61
CA LEU A 11 34.16 29.15 -2.05
C LEU A 11 33.70 28.18 -3.15
N LEU A 12 33.61 26.90 -2.81
CA LEU A 12 32.70 25.86 -3.30
C LEU A 12 33.24 24.57 -2.69
N GLY A 13 32.56 23.82 -1.83
CA GLY A 13 31.16 23.74 -1.47
C GLY A 13 31.09 22.43 -0.70
N GLY A 14 30.42 22.42 0.45
CA GLY A 14 30.39 21.28 1.35
C GLY A 14 29.98 20.00 0.62
N PHE A 15 30.66 18.91 0.96
CA PHE A 15 30.01 17.60 0.92
C PHE A 15 28.83 17.68 1.90
N THR A 16 27.67 18.09 1.41
CA THR A 16 26.42 17.75 2.06
C THR A 16 26.29 16.25 1.89
N CYS A 17 26.72 15.52 2.92
CA CYS A 17 26.11 14.23 3.19
C CYS A 17 24.64 14.56 3.48
N ASN A 18 23.82 14.55 2.43
CA ASN A 18 22.38 14.62 2.60
C ASN A 18 22.05 13.30 3.28
N ALA A 19 21.93 13.34 4.62
CA ALA A 19 21.38 12.25 5.38
C ALA A 19 20.00 12.02 4.78
N ALA A 20 19.89 10.99 3.96
CA ALA A 20 18.63 10.50 3.44
C ALA A 20 17.73 10.34 4.66
N GLY A 21 16.78 11.27 4.81
CA GLY A 21 15.84 11.23 5.91
C GLY A 21 15.23 9.85 5.89
N ALA A 22 15.39 9.11 6.99
CA ALA A 22 14.67 7.87 7.20
C ALA A 22 13.19 8.24 7.07
N GLN A 23 12.61 7.97 5.91
CA GLN A 23 11.17 8.06 5.73
C GLN A 23 10.61 7.08 6.75
N LYS A 24 9.85 7.60 7.70
CA LYS A 24 9.19 6.78 8.71
C LYS A 24 8.26 5.86 7.94
N GLU A 25 8.52 4.56 7.95
CA GLU A 25 7.65 3.54 7.34
C GLU A 25 6.21 3.81 7.80
N GLU A 26 5.36 4.25 6.87
CA GLU A 26 4.00 4.67 7.18
C GLU A 26 3.11 3.44 7.03
N MET A 27 2.59 2.95 8.16
CA MET A 27 1.60 1.88 8.15
C MET A 27 0.20 2.47 8.05
N VAL A 28 -0.51 2.13 6.98
CA VAL A 28 -1.82 2.66 6.62
C VAL A 28 -2.82 1.52 6.55
N SER A 29 -4.04 1.77 7.03
CA SER A 29 -5.14 0.83 6.85
C SER A 29 -5.71 0.93 5.44
N VAL A 30 -5.75 -0.21 4.75
CA VAL A 30 -6.20 -0.36 3.37
C VAL A 30 -7.41 -1.29 3.32
N THR A 31 -8.34 -0.99 2.43
CA THR A 31 -9.51 -1.85 2.15
C THR A 31 -9.47 -2.30 0.70
N ALA A 32 -9.47 -3.61 0.46
CA ALA A 32 -9.77 -4.17 -0.86
C ALA A 32 -11.28 -4.35 -1.00
N ASN A 33 -11.91 -3.66 -1.95
CA ASN A 33 -13.27 -3.90 -2.37
C ASN A 33 -13.27 -4.90 -3.53
N ILE A 34 -13.92 -6.04 -3.34
CA ILE A 34 -13.93 -7.16 -4.29
C ILE A 34 -15.35 -7.39 -4.79
N ASN A 35 -15.54 -7.27 -6.10
CA ASN A 35 -16.83 -7.40 -6.78
C ASN A 35 -17.24 -8.87 -6.95
N GLU A 36 -17.29 -9.62 -5.85
CA GLU A 36 -17.72 -11.01 -5.84
C GLU A 36 -18.71 -11.27 -4.72
N ALA A 37 -19.83 -11.88 -5.08
CA ALA A 37 -20.83 -12.37 -4.14
C ALA A 37 -20.35 -13.66 -3.48
N ILE A 38 -19.58 -13.55 -2.40
CA ILE A 38 -19.01 -14.70 -1.69
C ILE A 38 -19.27 -14.62 -0.17
N MET A 39 -19.62 -15.76 0.43
CA MET A 39 -19.95 -15.86 1.86
C MET A 39 -18.70 -15.65 2.74
N PRO A 40 -18.84 -15.17 4.00
CA PRO A 40 -17.71 -14.77 4.85
C PRO A 40 -16.61 -15.84 5.03
N VAL A 41 -17.00 -17.11 5.24
CA VAL A 41 -16.02 -18.21 5.40
C VAL A 41 -15.26 -18.48 4.11
N ALA A 42 -15.96 -18.49 2.97
CA ALA A 42 -15.36 -18.71 1.67
C ALA A 42 -14.48 -17.52 1.24
N ARG A 43 -14.91 -16.28 1.54
CA ARG A 43 -14.13 -15.06 1.40
C ARG A 43 -12.81 -15.14 2.16
N GLY A 44 -12.86 -15.52 3.43
CA GLY A 44 -11.68 -15.67 4.28
C GLY A 44 -10.68 -16.68 3.71
N ARG A 45 -11.15 -17.81 3.18
CA ARG A 45 -10.30 -18.82 2.56
C ARG A 45 -9.72 -18.38 1.21
N LYS A 46 -10.52 -17.72 0.36
CA LYS A 46 -10.12 -17.32 -0.99
C LYS A 46 -9.17 -16.12 -0.98
N TYR A 47 -9.46 -15.11 -0.15
CA TYR A 47 -8.74 -13.83 -0.16
C TYR A 47 -8.00 -13.56 1.14
N GLY A 48 -8.69 -13.63 2.28
CA GLY A 48 -8.14 -13.18 3.57
C GLY A 48 -6.86 -13.93 3.98
N GLN A 49 -6.94 -15.26 4.13
CA GLN A 49 -5.80 -16.07 4.57
C GLN A 49 -4.61 -16.01 3.58
N PRO A 50 -4.81 -16.17 2.25
CA PRO A 50 -3.70 -16.08 1.31
C PRO A 50 -3.07 -14.68 1.24
N LEU A 51 -3.88 -13.62 1.39
CA LEU A 51 -3.37 -12.25 1.46
C LEU A 51 -2.56 -12.02 2.74
N ASP A 52 -3.06 -12.49 3.89
CA ASP A 52 -2.36 -12.36 5.17
C ASP A 52 -0.98 -13.02 5.15
N VAL A 53 -0.90 -14.24 4.61
CA VAL A 53 0.37 -14.95 4.38
C VAL A 53 1.30 -14.13 3.49
N PHE A 54 0.79 -13.63 2.36
CA PHE A 54 1.58 -12.83 1.42
C PHE A 54 2.15 -11.55 2.06
N LEU A 55 1.34 -10.84 2.87
CA LEU A 55 1.76 -9.62 3.54
C LEU A 55 2.83 -9.90 4.61
N LYS A 56 2.60 -10.94 5.43
CA LYS A 56 3.50 -11.33 6.53
C LYS A 56 4.83 -11.88 6.03
N GLU A 57 4.83 -12.74 5.01
CA GLU A 57 6.07 -13.28 4.41
C GLU A 57 6.97 -12.19 3.84
N ARG A 58 6.37 -11.08 3.38
CA ARG A 58 7.09 -9.92 2.85
C ARG A 58 7.42 -8.88 3.91
N GLY A 59 6.87 -9.01 5.12
CA GLY A 59 7.02 -8.01 6.19
C GLY A 59 6.38 -6.66 5.86
N ILE A 60 5.36 -6.63 5.00
CA ILE A 60 4.74 -5.38 4.52
C ILE A 60 3.35 -5.12 5.12
N GLY A 61 2.86 -5.99 6.01
CA GLY A 61 1.55 -5.79 6.64
C GLY A 61 0.89 -7.07 7.15
N GLU A 62 -0.40 -6.97 7.45
CA GLU A 62 -1.26 -8.09 7.84
C GLU A 62 -2.75 -7.80 7.62
N VAL A 63 -3.55 -8.86 7.49
CA VAL A 63 -5.01 -8.73 7.39
C VAL A 63 -5.61 -8.46 8.76
N THR A 64 -6.41 -7.40 8.85
CA THR A 64 -7.05 -6.95 10.09
C THR A 64 -8.54 -7.28 10.14
N GLY A 65 -9.19 -7.52 8.99
CA GLY A 65 -10.60 -7.89 8.96
C GLY A 65 -11.23 -7.96 7.57
N GLY A 66 -12.54 -7.85 7.53
CA GLY A 66 -13.31 -7.77 6.29
C GLY A 66 -14.81 -8.02 6.47
N GLY A 67 -15.59 -7.45 5.57
CA GLY A 67 -17.04 -7.45 5.51
C GLY A 67 -17.58 -8.20 4.30
N THR A 68 -18.83 -8.61 4.39
CA THR A 68 -19.62 -9.07 3.26
C THR A 68 -20.85 -8.19 3.25
N THR A 69 -21.04 -7.45 2.16
CA THR A 69 -22.24 -6.64 1.99
C THR A 69 -23.35 -7.51 1.46
N THR A 70 -24.54 -7.29 2.00
CA THR A 70 -25.73 -8.08 1.70
C THR A 70 -26.78 -7.18 1.06
N GLY A 71 -27.42 -7.66 -0.01
CA GLY A 71 -28.56 -6.99 -0.61
C GLY A 71 -29.83 -7.09 0.25
N PRO A 72 -30.93 -6.46 -0.16
CA PRO A 72 -32.19 -6.43 0.60
C PRO A 72 -32.78 -7.83 0.91
N GLY A 73 -32.43 -8.84 0.10
CA GLY A 73 -32.90 -10.22 0.26
C GLY A 73 -31.98 -11.14 1.07
N GLY A 74 -30.89 -10.64 1.65
CA GLY A 74 -29.95 -11.50 2.39
C GLY A 74 -28.83 -12.11 1.54
N GLU A 75 -28.77 -11.82 0.24
CA GLU A 75 -27.75 -12.34 -0.66
C GLU A 75 -26.47 -11.49 -0.68
N PRO A 76 -25.26 -12.09 -0.74
CA PRO A 76 -24.02 -11.34 -0.89
C PRO A 76 -24.00 -10.52 -2.17
N ASN A 77 -23.52 -9.28 -2.10
CA ASN A 77 -23.38 -8.40 -3.25
C ASN A 77 -21.90 -8.24 -3.63
N TRP A 78 -21.10 -7.76 -2.68
CA TRP A 78 -19.65 -7.61 -2.78
C TRP A 78 -19.04 -7.83 -1.40
N VAL A 79 -17.73 -7.98 -1.36
CA VAL A 79 -16.99 -8.21 -0.12
C VAL A 79 -15.84 -7.23 0.00
N ASP A 80 -15.41 -7.00 1.24
CA ASP A 80 -14.20 -6.27 1.52
C ASP A 80 -13.22 -7.09 2.35
N ILE A 81 -11.93 -6.76 2.21
CA ILE A 81 -10.83 -7.25 3.03
C ILE A 81 -10.08 -6.02 3.57
N GLY A 82 -10.05 -5.86 4.89
CA GLY A 82 -9.27 -4.84 5.57
C GLY A 82 -7.90 -5.38 5.96
N PHE A 83 -6.84 -4.61 5.73
CA PHE A 83 -5.47 -4.97 6.07
C PHE A 83 -4.64 -3.72 6.29
N ASP A 84 -3.62 -3.84 7.12
CA ASP A 84 -2.63 -2.78 7.29
C ASP A 84 -1.49 -3.01 6.29
N LEU A 85 -0.99 -1.92 5.70
CA LEU A 85 0.04 -1.95 4.68
C LEU A 85 1.10 -0.89 4.96
N VAL A 86 2.35 -1.31 4.99
CA VAL A 86 3.52 -0.42 5.03
C VAL A 86 3.68 0.25 3.67
N ASP A 87 3.92 1.55 3.65
CA ASP A 87 4.20 2.36 2.47
C ASP A 87 3.26 2.01 1.29
N PRO A 88 1.95 2.28 1.43
CA PRO A 88 0.95 1.80 0.48
C PRO A 88 1.16 2.30 -0.94
N GLU A 89 1.76 3.49 -1.13
CA GLU A 89 2.13 3.98 -2.47
C GLU A 89 3.12 3.07 -3.19
N VAL A 90 3.97 2.36 -2.44
CA VAL A 90 4.96 1.41 -2.97
C VAL A 90 4.37 0.00 -3.06
N ASN A 91 3.64 -0.43 -2.03
CA ASN A 91 3.24 -1.83 -1.89
C ASN A 91 1.83 -2.17 -2.42
N ALA A 92 0.94 -1.19 -2.61
CA ALA A 92 -0.42 -1.44 -3.09
C ALA A 92 -0.48 -2.13 -4.46
N PRO A 93 0.38 -1.81 -5.46
CA PRO A 93 0.40 -2.54 -6.73
C PRO A 93 0.70 -4.04 -6.57
N ALA A 94 1.58 -4.42 -5.65
CA ALA A 94 1.90 -5.82 -5.39
C ALA A 94 0.70 -6.55 -4.75
N VAL A 95 -0.01 -5.89 -3.84
CA VAL A 95 -1.24 -6.42 -3.23
C VAL A 95 -2.36 -6.57 -4.26
N ALA A 96 -2.55 -5.58 -5.14
CA ALA A 96 -3.52 -5.65 -6.22
C ALA A 96 -3.22 -6.82 -7.17
N GLY A 97 -1.95 -6.99 -7.56
CA GLY A 97 -1.49 -8.15 -8.32
C GLY A 97 -1.79 -9.47 -7.63
N LYS A 98 -1.55 -9.57 -6.32
CA LYS A 98 -1.87 -10.78 -5.55
C LYS A 98 -3.37 -11.08 -5.54
N LEU A 99 -4.23 -10.09 -5.34
CA LEU A 99 -5.68 -10.28 -5.34
C LEU A 99 -6.20 -10.69 -6.71
N LYS A 100 -5.63 -10.14 -7.79
CA LYS A 100 -5.91 -10.59 -9.16
C LYS A 100 -5.54 -12.06 -9.35
N GLU A 101 -4.36 -12.50 -8.90
CA GLU A 101 -3.95 -13.91 -8.96
C GLU A 101 -4.90 -14.83 -8.20
N LEU A 102 -5.48 -14.36 -7.09
CA LEU A 102 -6.49 -15.08 -6.31
C LEU A 102 -7.88 -15.07 -6.96
N GLY A 103 -8.02 -14.41 -8.12
CA GLY A 103 -9.24 -14.39 -8.92
C GLY A 103 -10.22 -13.28 -8.53
N ALA A 104 -9.73 -12.17 -7.96
CA ALA A 104 -10.55 -10.98 -7.76
C ALA A 104 -11.09 -10.49 -9.12
N PRO A 105 -12.42 -10.28 -9.26
CA PRO A 105 -13.00 -9.87 -10.54
C PRO A 105 -12.59 -8.46 -10.96
N VAL A 106 -12.61 -8.20 -12.27
CA VAL A 106 -12.42 -6.86 -12.85
C VAL A 106 -13.39 -5.85 -12.21
N GLY A 107 -12.89 -4.64 -11.98
CA GLY A 107 -13.62 -3.56 -11.28
C GLY A 107 -13.48 -3.60 -9.77
N SER A 108 -12.81 -4.62 -9.20
CA SER A 108 -12.34 -4.60 -7.81
C SER A 108 -11.21 -3.58 -7.64
N TYR A 109 -11.02 -3.03 -6.44
CA TYR A 109 -10.01 -2.00 -6.19
C TYR A 109 -9.53 -2.00 -4.74
N LEU A 110 -8.35 -1.44 -4.50
CA LEU A 110 -7.86 -1.06 -3.18
C LEU A 110 -8.23 0.40 -2.91
N HIS A 111 -8.63 0.71 -1.68
CA HIS A 111 -8.90 2.06 -1.19
C HIS A 111 -8.11 2.32 0.09
N TYR A 112 -7.42 3.47 0.15
CA TYR A 112 -6.71 3.91 1.35
C TYR A 112 -6.56 5.44 1.36
N ARG A 113 -6.09 5.97 2.51
CA ARG A 113 -5.82 7.39 2.71
C ARG A 113 -4.42 7.60 3.25
N VAL A 114 -3.69 8.55 2.65
CA VAL A 114 -2.41 9.06 3.15
C VAL A 114 -2.60 10.56 3.41
N GLY A 115 -2.56 10.96 4.67
CA GLY A 115 -2.99 12.29 5.09
C GLY A 115 -4.42 12.62 4.63
N GLU A 116 -4.59 13.71 3.88
CA GLU A 116 -5.88 14.12 3.33
C GLU A 116 -6.20 13.49 1.96
N GLN A 117 -5.25 12.82 1.32
CA GLN A 117 -5.39 12.27 -0.02
C GLN A 117 -6.03 10.88 0.02
N GLN A 118 -7.03 10.66 -0.84
CA GLN A 118 -7.60 9.34 -1.10
C GLN A 118 -6.96 8.72 -2.33
N HIS A 119 -6.64 7.43 -2.23
CA HIS A 119 -6.08 6.65 -3.33
C HIS A 119 -7.00 5.48 -3.63
N ASN A 120 -7.19 5.22 -4.93
CA ASN A 120 -7.85 4.03 -5.43
C ASN A 120 -6.89 3.33 -6.40
N VAL A 121 -6.57 2.08 -6.13
CA VAL A 121 -5.70 1.26 -7.00
C VAL A 121 -6.56 0.15 -7.60
N PRO A 122 -6.79 0.13 -8.92
CA PRO A 122 -7.62 -0.88 -9.54
C PRO A 122 -6.93 -2.26 -9.50
N ILE A 123 -7.74 -3.33 -9.42
CA ILE A 123 -7.30 -4.72 -9.51
C ILE A 123 -7.66 -5.21 -10.92
N GLU A 124 -6.72 -5.07 -11.85
CA GLU A 124 -6.91 -5.32 -13.29
C GLU A 124 -5.88 -6.28 -13.88
#